data_AF-A0A6A4Q4Z6-F1
#
_entry.id   AF-A0A6A4Q4Z6-F1
#
_cell.length_a   1.000
_cell.length_b   1.000
_cell.length_c   1.000
_cell.angle_alpha   90.00
_cell.angle_beta   90.00
_cell.angle_gamma   90.00
#
_symmetry.space_group_name_H-M   'P 1'
#
loop_
_entity.id
_entity.type
_entity.pdbx_description
1 polymer ?
#
loop_
_entity_poly.entity_id
_entity_poly.type
_entity_poly.pdbx_seq_one_letter_code
_entity_poly.pdbx_strand_id
1 'polypeptide(L)' 'MELPSSWRLPVGGWTQVYGNILSFATVRGAAHEVPFSQPERSLVLFKSFLEGRALPEIF' A
#
# COMPACT_ATOMS: atom_id res chain seq x y z
N MET A 1 10.88 24.37 -1.66
CA MET A 1 9.95 24.73 -0.57
C MET A 1 9.31 23.44 -0.10
N GLU A 2 9.72 22.91 1.06
CA GLU A 2 9.21 21.65 1.61
C GLU A 2 7.97 21.95 2.47
N LEU A 3 6.91 21.14 2.38
CA LEU A 3 5.73 21.26 3.24
C LEU A 3 6.03 20.84 4.68
N PRO A 4 5.32 21.36 5.71
CA PRO A 4 5.54 20.97 7.09
C PRO A 4 5.23 19.48 7.31
N SER A 5 6.01 18.81 8.17
CA SER A 5 5.92 17.37 8.41
C SER A 5 4.54 16.90 8.87
N SER A 6 3.76 17.76 9.54
CA SER A 6 2.40 17.49 9.97
C SER A 6 1.36 17.40 8.84
N TRP A 7 1.69 17.86 7.64
CA TRP A 7 0.79 17.83 6.47
C TRP A 7 1.16 16.74 5.46
N ARG A 8 2.20 15.95 5.73
CA ARG A 8 2.57 14.81 4.89
C ARG A 8 1.77 13.59 5.31
N LEU A 9 0.77 13.24 4.51
CA LEU A 9 0.08 11.97 4.68
C LEU A 9 1.08 10.81 4.50
N PRO A 10 1.09 9.81 5.41
CA PRO A 10 2.03 8.71 5.32
C PRO A 10 1.71 7.82 4.11
N VAL A 11 2.69 7.63 3.22
CA VAL A 11 2.54 6.79 2.03
C VAL A 11 2.71 5.30 2.38
N GLY A 12 1.70 4.50 2.02
CA GLY A 12 1.63 3.03 2.19
C GLY A 12 2.66 2.25 1.38
N GLY A 13 2.98 2.78 0.20
CA GLY A 13 3.72 2.13 -0.87
C GLY A 13 3.18 2.58 -2.22
N TRP A 14 3.39 1.78 -3.26
CA TRP A 14 2.96 2.10 -4.62
C TRP A 14 2.34 0.89 -5.30
N THR A 15 1.41 1.14 -6.22
CA THR A 15 0.75 0.13 -7.02
C THR A 15 0.91 0.46 -8.50
N GLN A 16 1.21 -0.53 -9.31
CA GLN A 16 1.15 -0.47 -10.76
C GLN A 16 0.14 -1.50 -11.26
N VAL A 17 -0.83 -1.03 -12.04
CA VAL A 17 -1.87 -1.88 -12.63
C VAL A 17 -1.49 -2.19 -14.09
N TYR A 18 -1.67 -3.45 -14.48
CA TYR A 18 -1.45 -3.96 -15.83
C TYR A 18 -2.75 -4.56 -16.37
N GLY A 19 -3.55 -3.74 -17.04
CA GLY A 19 -4.89 -4.12 -17.49
C GLY A 19 -5.82 -4.44 -16.32
N ASN A 20 -6.53 -5.57 -16.39
CA ASN A 20 -7.47 -6.02 -15.36
C ASN A 20 -7.10 -7.38 -14.73
N ILE A 21 -5.95 -7.95 -15.08
CA ILE A 21 -5.53 -9.29 -14.62
C ILE A 21 -4.37 -9.27 -13.62
N LEU A 22 -3.62 -8.18 -13.55
CA LEU A 22 -2.41 -8.10 -12.74
C LEU A 22 -2.25 -6.71 -12.12
N SER A 23 -1.98 -6.69 -10.81
CA SER A 23 -1.52 -5.52 -10.08
C SER A 23 -0.25 -5.88 -9.33
N PHE A 24 0.77 -5.03 -9.46
CA PHE A 24 2.01 -5.12 -8.69
C PHE A 24 2.00 -4.06 -7.60
N ALA A 25 2.17 -4.46 -6.34
CA ALA A 25 2.17 -3.56 -5.20
C ALA A 25 3.46 -3.69 -4.38
N THR A 26 3.91 -2.57 -3.85
CA THR A 26 5.01 -2.49 -2.88
C THR A 26 4.45 -1.99 -1.55
N VAL A 27 5.01 -2.44 -0.43
CA VAL A 27 4.67 -1.95 0.90
C VAL A 27 5.89 -1.24 1.47
N ARG A 28 5.81 0.08 1.61
CA ARG A 28 6.93 0.91 2.09
C ARG A 28 7.26 0.52 3.53
N GLY A 29 8.54 0.24 3.78
CA GLY A 29 9.04 -0.12 5.11
C GLY A 29 8.80 -1.58 5.51
N ALA A 30 8.30 -2.42 4.58
CA ALA A 30 8.19 -3.85 4.82
C ALA A 30 9.52 -4.57 4.58
N ALA A 31 9.79 -5.57 5.40
CA ALA A 31 10.85 -6.56 5.21
C ALA A 31 10.40 -7.66 4.23
N HIS A 32 11.19 -8.73 4.10
CA HIS A 32 10.85 -9.90 3.28
C HIS A 32 9.49 -10.50 3.68
N GLU A 33 9.24 -10.60 4.99
CA GLU A 33 7.93 -10.97 5.53
C GLU A 33 7.09 -9.71 5.82
N VAL A 34 6.25 -9.33 4.85
CA VAL A 34 5.40 -8.14 4.93
C VAL A 34 4.43 -8.17 6.11
N PRO A 35 3.70 -9.28 6.40
CA PRO A 35 2.76 -9.31 7.52
C PRO A 35 3.43 -9.15 8.89
N PHE A 36 4.69 -9.58 9.03
CA PHE A 36 5.46 -9.44 10.27
C PHE A 36 5.88 -7.98 10.51
N SER A 37 6.38 -7.32 9.46
CA SER A 37 7.00 -5.99 9.57
C SER A 37 6.03 -4.81 9.36
N GLN A 38 4.91 -5.03 8.65
CA GLN A 38 3.89 -4.04 8.33
C GLN A 38 2.48 -4.65 8.41
N PRO A 39 2.04 -5.13 9.59
CA PRO A 39 0.82 -5.94 9.73
C PRO A 39 -0.45 -5.23 9.24
N GLU A 40 -0.64 -3.96 9.58
CA GLU A 40 -1.84 -3.19 9.17
C GLU A 40 -1.91 -3.00 7.65
N ARG A 41 -0.78 -2.62 7.04
CA ARG A 41 -0.69 -2.42 5.58
C ARG A 41 -0.88 -3.74 4.83
N SER A 42 -0.34 -4.84 5.36
CA SER A 42 -0.51 -6.18 4.78
C SER A 42 -1.97 -6.62 4.82
N LEU A 43 -2.69 -6.34 5.91
CA LEU A 43 -4.09 -6.72 6.03
C LEU A 43 -4.97 -5.94 5.04
N VAL A 44 -4.71 -4.64 4.87
CA VAL A 44 -5.42 -3.83 3.87
C VAL A 44 -5.17 -4.34 2.47
N LEU A 45 -3.90 -4.62 2.13
CA LEU A 45 -3.54 -5.20 0.84
C LEU A 45 -4.27 -6.52 0.57
N PHE A 46 -4.30 -7.40 1.56
CA PHE A 46 -4.95 -8.69 1.44
C PHE A 46 -6.48 -8.57 1.29
N LYS A 47 -7.13 -7.67 2.03
CA LYS A 47 -8.57 -7.41 1.89
C LYS A 47 -8.92 -6.86 0.51
N SER A 48 -8.19 -5.84 0.04
CA SER A 48 -8.39 -5.28 -1.30
C SER A 48 -8.25 -6.34 -2.39
N PHE A 49 -7.28 -7.25 -2.26
CA PHE A 49 -7.10 -8.37 -3.18
C PHE A 49 -8.31 -9.30 -3.21
N LEU A 50 -8.79 -9.76 -2.05
CA LEU A 50 -9.96 -10.65 -1.97
C LEU A 50 -11.24 -10.02 -2.51
N GLU A 51 -11.37 -8.71 -2.35
CA GLU A 51 -12.53 -7.94 -2.81
C GLU A 51 -12.43 -7.51 -4.29
N GLY A 52 -11.30 -7.76 -4.94
CA GLY A 52 -11.05 -7.30 -6.31
C GLY A 52 -11.06 -5.77 -6.43
N ARG A 53 -10.75 -5.04 -5.35
CA ARG A 53 -10.74 -3.57 -5.30
C ARG A 53 -9.31 -3.03 -5.39
N ALA A 54 -9.17 -1.83 -5.96
CA ALA A 54 -7.90 -1.11 -5.95
C ALA A 54 -7.46 -0.81 -4.51
N LEU A 55 -6.13 -0.68 -4.31
CA LEU A 55 -5.58 -0.26 -3.02
C LEU A 55 -5.95 1.22 -2.75
N PRO A 56 -6.23 1.58 -1.48
CA PRO A 56 -6.60 2.95 -1.15
C PRO A 56 -5.44 3.92 -1.39
N GLU A 57 -5.74 5.04 -2.05
CA GLU A 57 -4.75 6.10 -2.31
C GLU A 57 -4.50 6.97 -1.06
N ILE A 58 -5.40 6.89 -0.07
CA ILE A 58 -5.37 7.69 1.16
C ILE A 58 -5.72 6.77 2.32
N PHE A 59 -4.93 6.84 3.40
CA PHE A 59 -5.20 6.22 4.69
C PHE A 59 -5.61 7.28 5.71
#